data_AF-A0A315QRP1-F1
#
_entry.id   AF-A0A315QRP1-F1
#
_cell.length_a   1.000
_cell.length_b   1.000
_cell.length_c   1.000
_cell.angle_alpha   90.00
_cell.angle_beta   90.00
_cell.angle_gamma   90.00
#
_symmetry.space_group_name_H-M   'P 1'
#
loop_
_entity.id
_entity.type
_entity.pdbx_description
1 polymer ?
#
loop_
_entity_poly.entity_id
_entity_poly.type
_entity_poly.pdbx_seq_one_letter_code
_entity_poly.pdbx_strand_id
1 'polypeptide(L)' 'MDFMQDELFDQQLREIDFAPQITINKDKVTVRLVFFTKWGGFIEAKYQVKKDFPHKIIERETETLIDYNCGYVY' A
#
# COMPACT_ATOMS: atom_id res chain seq x y z
N MET A 1 -9.05 10.79 -24.21
CA MET A 1 -8.40 11.09 -22.94
C MET A 1 -9.38 11.98 -22.19
N ASP A 2 -10.05 11.41 -21.20
CA ASP A 2 -11.20 12.03 -20.53
C ASP A 2 -10.66 12.89 -19.38
N PHE A 3 -10.60 14.21 -19.58
CA PHE A 3 -9.96 15.16 -18.68
C PHE A 3 -10.46 15.08 -17.23
N MET A 4 -11.70 14.61 -17.01
CA MET A 4 -12.26 14.43 -15.67
C MET A 4 -11.65 13.24 -14.89
N GLN A 5 -11.16 12.20 -15.56
CA GLN A 5 -10.51 11.07 -14.89
C GLN A 5 -9.11 11.43 -14.40
N ASP A 6 -8.38 12.24 -15.16
CA ASP A 6 -7.02 12.66 -14.80
C ASP A 6 -7.03 13.57 -13.55
N GLU A 7 -7.98 14.51 -13.45
CA GLU A 7 -8.12 15.37 -12.26
C GLU A 7 -8.54 14.59 -11.00
N LEU A 8 -9.44 13.61 -11.13
CA LEU A 8 -9.84 12.76 -10.01
C LEU A 8 -8.66 11.92 -9.50
N PHE A 9 -7.88 11.35 -10.42
CA PHE A 9 -6.69 10.58 -10.08
C PHE A 9 -5.65 11.44 -9.35
N ASP A 10 -5.40 12.65 -9.84
CA ASP A 10 -4.49 13.60 -9.18
C ASP A 10 -4.95 13.99 -7.77
N GLN A 11 -6.26 14.14 -7.55
CA GLN A 11 -6.82 14.39 -6.22
C GLN A 11 -6.57 13.19 -5.29
N GLN A 12 -6.87 11.97 -5.74
CA GLN A 12 -6.66 10.76 -4.94
C GLN A 12 -5.18 10.57 -4.57
N LEU A 13 -4.25 10.87 -5.48
CA LEU A 13 -2.81 10.77 -5.19
C LEU A 13 -2.36 11.72 -4.09
N ARG A 14 -2.93 12.92 -4.00
CA ARG A 14 -2.55 13.92 -3.00
C ARG A 14 -3.01 13.55 -1.58
N GLU A 15 -4.01 12.69 -1.48
CA GLU A 15 -4.53 12.19 -0.19
C GLU A 15 -3.73 11.01 0.36
N ILE A 16 -2.87 10.39 -0.46
CA ILE A 16 -2.07 9.23 -0.05
C ILE A 16 -0.79 9.68 0.65
N ASP A 17 -0.59 9.22 1.89
CA ASP A 17 0.72 9.25 2.52
C ASP A 17 1.57 8.07 2.03
N PHE A 18 2.54 8.37 1.17
CA PHE A 18 3.49 7.42 0.60
C PHE A 18 4.63 7.04 1.55
N ALA A 19 4.83 7.79 2.65
CA ALA A 19 5.93 7.52 3.55
C ALA A 19 5.73 6.15 4.25
N PRO A 20 6.79 5.35 4.38
CA PRO A 20 6.73 4.14 5.19
C PRO A 20 6.47 4.54 6.65
N GLN A 21 5.48 3.91 7.28
CA GLN A 21 5.15 4.13 8.69
C GLN A 21 5.52 2.90 9.50
N ILE A 22 6.33 3.10 10.55
CA ILE A 22 6.85 2.03 11.39
C ILE A 22 6.46 2.29 12.84
N THR A 23 5.69 1.38 13.41
CA THR A 23 5.31 1.44 14.83
C THR A 23 5.92 0.25 15.56
N ILE A 24 6.80 0.54 16.51
CA ILE A 24 7.46 -0.48 17.33
C ILE A 24 6.73 -0.57 18.66
N ASN A 25 6.09 -1.72 18.91
CA ASN A 25 5.50 -2.07 20.20
C ASN A 25 6.42 -3.04 20.96
N LYS A 26 5.98 -3.47 22.15
CA LYS A 26 6.76 -4.36 23.02
C LYS A 26 7.14 -5.67 22.31
N ASP A 27 6.16 -6.35 21.74
CA ASP A 27 6.32 -7.73 21.23
C ASP A 27 6.28 -7.80 19.69
N LYS A 28 5.84 -6.73 19.03
CA LYS A 28 5.65 -6.68 17.58
C LYS A 28 6.03 -5.33 16.97
N VAL A 29 6.39 -5.37 15.70
CA VAL A 29 6.60 -4.20 14.83
C VAL A 29 5.52 -4.20 13.77
N THR A 30 4.80 -3.08 13.64
CA THR A 30 3.88 -2.86 12.53
C THR A 30 4.59 -2.04 11.46
N VAL A 31 4.62 -2.54 10.23
CA VAL A 31 5.21 -1.87 9.07
C VAL A 31 4.09 -1.62 8.07
N ARG A 32 3.83 -0.35 7.76
CA ARG A 32 2.93 0.06 6.68
C ARG A 32 3.78 0.58 5.53
N LEU A 33 3.57 0.03 4.34
CA LEU A 33 4.18 0.49 3.10
C LEU A 33 3.09 0.85 2.11
N VAL A 34 3.30 1.92 1.35
CA VAL A 34 2.50 2.22 0.16
C VAL A 34 3.42 2.16 -1.05
N PHE A 35 3.03 1.39 -2.06
CA PHE A 35 3.83 1.26 -3.28
C PHE A 35 2.96 0.95 -4.49
N PHE A 36 3.48 1.30 -5.66
CA PHE A 36 2.84 1.04 -6.94
C PHE A 36 3.16 -0.37 -7.44
N THR A 37 2.15 -1.03 -7.99
CA THR A 37 2.27 -2.27 -8.75
C THR A 37 1.71 -2.07 -10.15
N LYS A 38 2.36 -2.69 -11.14
CA LYS A 38 1.91 -2.61 -12.55
C LYS A 38 0.55 -3.26 -12.81
N TRP A 39 0.03 -4.04 -11.86
CA TRP A 39 -1.16 -4.87 -12.03
C TRP A 39 -2.37 -4.38 -11.24
N GLY A 40 -2.17 -3.76 -10.07
CA GLY A 40 -3.25 -3.32 -9.19
C GLY A 40 -3.10 -1.89 -8.70
N GLY A 41 -2.21 -1.12 -9.34
CA GLY A 41 -1.99 0.29 -9.01
C GLY A 41 -1.31 0.51 -7.66
N PHE A 42 -1.68 1.58 -6.97
CA PHE A 42 -1.15 1.90 -5.65
C PHE A 42 -1.82 1.02 -4.61
N ILE A 43 -1.01 0.27 -3.86
CA ILE A 43 -1.49 -0.58 -2.78
C ILE A 43 -0.85 -0.16 -1.46
N GLU A 44 -1.62 -0.32 -0.39
CA GLU A 44 -1.14 -0.28 0.98
C GLU A 44 -0.92 -1.71 1.47
N ALA A 45 0.27 -2.00 1.97
CA ALA A 45 0.59 -3.26 2.63
C ALA A 45 0.92 -3.01 4.10
N LYS A 46 0.21 -3.71 4.99
CA LYS A 46 0.48 -3.71 6.43
C LYS A 46 1.03 -5.07 6.84
N TYR A 47 2.17 -5.06 7.51
CA TYR A 47 2.80 -6.25 8.06
C TYR A 47 2.90 -6.12 9.57
N GLN A 48 2.54 -7.20 10.28
CA GLN A 48 2.94 -7.34 11.68
C GLN A 48 4.08 -8.35 11.77
N VAL A 49 5.18 -7.92 12.39
CA VAL A 49 6.41 -8.69 12.52
C VAL A 49 6.68 -8.94 14.00
N LYS A 50 6.90 -10.20 14.36
CA LYS A 50 7.38 -10.61 15.68
C LYS A 50 8.79 -10.10 15.94
N LYS A 51 9.01 -9.49 17.11
CA LYS A 51 10.30 -8.89 17.47
C LYS A 51 11.34 -9.92 17.93
N ASP A 52 10.90 -11.09 18.38
CA ASP A 52 11.80 -12.20 18.71
C ASP A 52 12.54 -12.72 17.48
N PHE A 53 13.77 -13.21 17.70
CA PHE A 53 14.57 -13.84 16.66
C PHE A 53 14.29 -15.35 16.62
N PRO A 54 14.11 -15.97 15.43
CA PRO A 54 14.08 -15.34 14.11
C PRO A 54 12.79 -14.55 13.90
N HIS A 55 12.91 -13.34 13.34
CA HIS A 55 11.75 -12.48 13.06
C HIS A 55 10.79 -13.17 12.09
N LYS A 56 9.49 -13.08 12.38
CA LYS A 56 8.43 -13.69 11.58
C LYS A 56 7.35 -12.68 11.28
N ILE A 57 6.92 -12.62 10.02
CA ILE A 57 5.68 -11.94 9.65
C ILE A 57 4.54 -12.82 10.16
N ILE A 58 3.74 -12.30 11.06
CA ILE A 58 2.59 -13.00 11.65
C ILE A 58 1.26 -12.60 11.03
N GLU A 59 1.22 -11.43 10.39
CA GLU A 59 0.04 -10.92 9.70
C GLU A 59 0.47 -10.08 8.49
N ARG A 60 -0.32 -10.19 7.43
CA ARG A 60 -0.17 -9.41 6.20
C ARG A 60 -1.54 -9.03 5.70
N GLU A 61 -1.75 -7.73 5.54
CA GLU A 61 -2.94 -7.16 4.91
C GLU A 61 -2.50 -6.36 3.68
N THR A 62 -3.33 -6.35 2.65
CA THR A 62 -3.09 -5.55 1.45
C THR A 62 -4.40 -4.97 0.96
N GLU A 63 -4.40 -3.67 0.70
CA GLU A 63 -5.55 -2.90 0.22
C GLU A 63 -5.15 -2.09 -1.01
N THR A 64 -5.99 -2.08 -2.04
CA THR A 64 -5.78 -1.22 -3.21
C THR A 64 -6.30 0.18 -2.91
N LEU A 65 -5.42 1.18 -2.97
CA LEU A 65 -5.76 2.59 -2.74
C LEU A 65 -6.26 3.24 -4.03
N ILE A 66 -5.56 3.01 -5.13
CA ILE A 66 -5.95 3.48 -6.46
C ILE A 66 -5.68 2.36 -7.43
N ASP A 67 -6.73 1.88 -8.08
CA ASP A 67 -6.61 0.85 -9.10
C ASP A 67 -5.92 1.40 -10.35
N TYR A 68 -5.10 0.57 -10.99
CA TYR A 68 -4.45 0.91 -12.24
C TYR A 68 -4.87 -0.09 -13.30
N ASN A 69 -5.77 0.35 -14.18
CA ASN A 69 -6.15 -0.44 -15.34
C ASN A 69 -5.09 -0.26 -16.45
N CYS A 70 -4.20 -1.25 -16.57
CA CYS A 70 -3.17 -1.29 -17.60
C CYS A 70 -3.69 -1.66 -19.00
N GLY A 71 -5.02 -1.75 -19.20
CA GLY A 71 -5.64 -2.07 -20.49
C GLY A 71 -5.63 -3.56 -20.84
N TYR A 72 -5.17 -4.43 -19.94
CA TYR A 72 -5.29 -5.88 -20.11
C TYR A 72 -6.63 -6.36 -19.51
N VAL A 73 -7.55 -6.72 -20.41
CA VAL A 73 -8.77 -7.48 -20.10
C VAL A 73 -8.44 -8.95 -20.40
N TYR A 74 -8.63 -9.85 -19.44
CA TYR A 74 -8.47 -11.30 -19.66
C TYR A 74 -9.66 -11.86 -20.45
#